data_AF-A0A949N380-F1
#
_entry.id   AF-A0A949N380-F1
#
_cell.length_a   1.000
_cell.length_b   1.000
_cell.length_c   1.000
_cell.angle_alpha   90.00
_cell.angle_beta   90.00
_cell.angle_gamma   90.00
#
_symmetry.space_group_name_H-M   'P 1'
#
loop_
_entity.id
_entity.type
_entity.pdbx_description
1 polymer ?
#
loop_
_entity_poly.entity_id
_entity_poly.type
_entity_poly.pdbx_seq_one_letter_code
_entity_poly.pdbx_strand_id
1 'polypeptide(L)'
;LHDGAMFIAARTGAAVVPVGIAGTDRALPDGAKWPRPVKVHVVVAAPIAPLVVEGRPSRSAITNKTEELRVALEEAYRASLSA
;
A
#
# COMPACT_ATOMS: atom_id res chain seq x y z
N LEU A 1 -3.04 1.27 9.24
CA LEU A 1 -3.11 0.17 8.25
C LEU A 1 -3.66 -1.08 8.95
N HIS A 2 -4.53 -1.85 8.30
CA HIS A 2 -5.01 -3.13 8.83
C HIS A 2 -4.23 -4.31 8.23
N ASP A 3 -4.24 -5.46 8.89
CA ASP A 3 -3.49 -6.66 8.48
C ASP A 3 -4.05 -7.39 7.25
N GLY A 4 -5.19 -6.95 6.70
CA GLY A 4 -5.93 -7.70 5.68
C GLY A 4 -5.13 -8.02 4.41
N ALA A 5 -4.37 -7.06 3.90
CA ALA A 5 -3.54 -7.26 2.71
C ALA A 5 -2.47 -8.33 2.94
N MET A 6 -1.73 -8.22 4.04
CA MET A 6 -0.69 -9.19 4.38
C MET A 6 -1.24 -10.55 4.80
N PHE A 7 -2.43 -10.59 5.39
CA PHE A 7 -3.14 -11.84 5.67
C PHE A 7 -3.49 -12.61 4.41
N ILE A 8 -3.98 -11.93 3.36
CA ILE A 8 -4.27 -12.56 2.07
C ILE A 8 -2.97 -13.02 1.42
N ALA A 9 -1.96 -12.15 1.35
CA ALA A 9 -0.65 -12.46 0.79
C ALA A 9 0.01 -13.68 1.44
N ALA A 10 -0.07 -13.79 2.78
CA ALA A 10 0.48 -14.92 3.52
C ALA A 10 -0.25 -16.26 3.23
N ARG A 11 -1.50 -16.21 2.75
CA ARG A 11 -2.27 -17.41 2.39
C ARG A 11 -2.13 -17.79 0.92
N THR A 12 -1.97 -16.81 0.05
CA THR A 12 -1.92 -17.03 -1.41
C THR A 12 -0.50 -17.10 -1.95
N GLY A 13 0.50 -16.66 -1.19
CA GLY A 13 1.86 -16.49 -1.69
C GLY A 13 1.99 -15.32 -2.68
N ALA A 14 1.00 -14.43 -2.76
CA ALA A 14 1.06 -13.28 -3.64
C ALA A 14 2.02 -12.21 -3.08
N ALA A 15 2.82 -11.60 -3.97
CA ALA A 15 3.57 -10.40 -3.64
C ALA A 15 2.63 -9.20 -3.49
N VAL A 16 2.95 -8.29 -2.56
CA VAL A 16 2.20 -7.05 -2.35
C VAL A 16 3.04 -5.88 -2.84
N VAL A 17 2.47 -5.04 -3.71
CA VAL A 17 3.18 -3.87 -4.26
C VAL A 17 2.65 -2.59 -3.61
N PRO A 18 3.47 -1.86 -2.81
CA PRO A 18 3.09 -0.57 -2.25
C PRO A 18 3.00 0.50 -3.35
N VAL A 19 1.92 1.28 -3.34
CA VAL A 19 1.72 2.37 -4.31
C VAL A 19 1.35 3.66 -3.58
N GLY A 20 2.14 4.71 -3.81
CA GLY A 20 1.87 6.06 -3.32
C GLY A 20 1.14 6.87 -4.39
N ILE A 21 0.02 7.49 -4.02
CA ILE A 21 -0.79 8.31 -4.93
C ILE A 21 -1.00 9.68 -4.28
N ALA A 22 -0.62 10.75 -4.98
CA ALA A 22 -0.76 12.12 -4.51
C ALA A 22 -1.52 12.99 -5.51
N GLY A 23 -2.34 13.91 -5.00
CA GLY A 23 -3.10 14.89 -5.80
C GLY A 23 -4.51 14.44 -6.20
N THR A 24 -4.90 13.19 -5.94
CA THR A 24 -6.26 12.70 -6.20
C THR A 24 -7.31 13.38 -5.31
N ASP A 25 -6.94 13.71 -4.08
CA ASP A 25 -7.72 14.49 -3.12
C ASP A 25 -8.08 15.88 -3.66
N ARG A 26 -7.17 16.51 -4.41
CA ARG A 26 -7.41 17.79 -5.10
C ARG A 26 -8.13 17.62 -6.42
N ALA A 27 -7.88 16.49 -7.10
CA ALA A 27 -8.54 16.15 -8.36
C ALA A 27 -10.03 15.92 -8.17
N LEU A 28 -10.43 15.17 -7.14
CA LEU A 28 -11.82 14.92 -6.79
C LEU A 28 -12.00 14.95 -5.27
N PRO A 29 -12.19 16.14 -4.68
CA PRO A 29 -12.43 16.28 -3.24
C PRO A 29 -13.77 15.66 -2.81
N ASP A 30 -13.90 15.31 -1.54
CA ASP A 30 -15.15 14.82 -0.98
C ASP A 30 -16.33 15.78 -1.26
N GLY A 31 -17.42 15.22 -1.77
CA GLY A 31 -18.62 15.98 -2.17
C GLY A 31 -18.56 16.61 -3.57
N ALA A 32 -17.42 16.58 -4.26
CA ALA A 32 -17.34 16.99 -5.65
C ALA A 32 -17.95 15.93 -6.58
N LYS A 33 -18.74 16.37 -7.57
CA LYS A 33 -19.33 15.48 -8.59
C LYS A 33 -18.45 15.30 -9.82
N TRP A 34 -17.54 16.25 -10.07
CA TRP A 34 -16.72 16.29 -11.27
C TRP A 34 -15.25 16.54 -10.91
N PRO A 35 -14.30 15.79 -11.51
CA PRO A 35 -12.88 15.97 -11.26
C PRO A 35 -12.35 17.25 -11.89
N ARG A 36 -11.36 17.86 -11.23
CA ARG A 36 -10.60 19.03 -11.71
C ARG A 36 -9.30 18.55 -12.39
N PRO A 37 -8.89 19.18 -13.50
CA PRO A 37 -7.63 18.84 -14.16
C PRO A 37 -6.44 19.37 -13.33
N VAL A 38 -5.95 18.54 -12.42
CA VAL A 38 -4.75 18.79 -11.61
C VAL A 38 -3.75 17.66 -11.81
N LYS A 39 -2.47 17.92 -11.52
CA LYS A 39 -1.44 16.88 -11.58
C LYS A 39 -1.66 15.83 -10.49
N VAL A 40 -1.62 14.56 -10.90
CA VAL A 40 -1.64 13.38 -10.03
C VAL A 40 -0.33 12.65 -10.23
N HIS A 41 0.33 12.31 -9.13
CA HIS A 41 1.59 11.59 -9.12
C HIS A 41 1.38 10.19 -8.55
N VAL A 42 1.89 9.19 -9.25
CA VAL A 42 1.80 7.78 -8.85
C VAL A 42 3.20 7.21 -8.78
N VAL A 43 3.56 6.67 -7.61
CA VAL A 43 4.84 6.02 -7.37
C VAL A 43 4.58 4.56 -7.03
N VAL A 44 5.15 3.66 -7.82
CA VAL A 44 5.09 2.22 -7.61
C VAL A 44 6.41 1.79 -6.97
N ALA A 45 6.34 1.28 -5.74
CA ALA A 45 7.52 0.83 -4.99
C ALA A 45 7.88 -0.62 -5.32
N ALA A 46 9.01 -1.09 -4.77
CA ALA A 46 9.43 -2.47 -4.90
C ALA A 46 8.39 -3.43 -4.28
N PRO A 47 8.13 -4.60 -4.91
CA PRO A 47 7.24 -5.61 -4.34
C PRO A 47 7.76 -6.15 -3.01
N ILE A 48 6.86 -6.32 -2.05
CA ILE A 48 7.09 -7.02 -0.79
C ILE A 48 6.72 -8.49 -0.99
N ALA A 49 7.71 -9.35 -0.75
CA ALA A 49 7.51 -10.79 -0.82
C ALA A 49 6.53 -11.27 0.29
N PRO A 50 5.72 -12.31 0.00
CA PRO A 50 4.82 -12.88 1.00
C PRO A 50 5.59 -13.46 2.19
N LEU A 51 4.89 -13.65 3.31
CA LEU A 51 5.40 -14.46 4.42
C LEU A 51 5.51 -15.91 3.96
N VAL A 52 6.74 -16.45 3.96
CA VAL A 52 6.99 -17.88 3.76
C VAL A 52 6.97 -18.54 5.13
N VAL A 53 5.90 -19.27 5.45
CA VAL A 53 5.78 -20.00 6.71
C VAL A 53 5.29 -21.41 6.40
N GLU A 54 5.90 -22.41 7.03
CA GLU A 54 5.37 -23.78 6.99
C GLU A 54 4.10 -23.83 7.85
N GLY A 55 2.96 -24.13 7.22
CA GLY A 55 1.66 -24.16 7.89
C GLY A 55 1.01 -22.79 8.04
N ARG A 56 0.22 -22.61 9.11
CA ARG A 56 -0.59 -21.39 9.29
C ARG A 56 0.28 -20.25 9.87
N PRO A 57 0.38 -19.09 9.18
CA PRO A 57 1.11 -17.95 9.73
C PRO A 57 0.47 -17.48 11.04
N SER A 58 1.30 -17.19 12.03
CA SER A 58 0.84 -16.60 13.29
C SER A 58 0.33 -15.18 13.06
N ARG A 59 -0.59 -14.72 13.91
CA ARG A 59 -1.12 -13.35 13.82
C ARG A 59 -0.01 -12.31 13.99
N SER A 60 0.94 -12.55 14.89
CA SER A 60 2.09 -11.67 15.10
C SER A 60 3.02 -11.60 13.88
N ALA A 61 3.24 -12.71 13.18
CA ALA A 61 4.04 -12.70 11.95
C ALA A 61 3.38 -11.85 10.85
N ILE A 62 2.06 -11.94 10.72
CA ILE A 62 1.29 -11.11 9.79
C ILE A 62 1.40 -9.64 10.19
N THR A 63 1.16 -9.30 11.45
CA THR A 63 1.28 -7.90 11.94
C THR A 63 2.67 -7.32 11.72
N ASN A 64 3.74 -8.09 11.95
CA ASN A 64 5.11 -7.65 11.68
C ASN A 64 5.35 -7.37 10.19
N LYS A 65 4.78 -8.19 9.30
CA LYS A 65 4.88 -7.96 7.86
C LYS A 65 3.98 -6.81 7.38
N THR A 66 2.85 -6.58 8.04
CA THR A 66 2.01 -5.39 7.83
C THR A 66 2.79 -4.12 8.17
N GLU A 67 3.66 -4.17 9.17
CA GLU A 67 4.50 -3.03 9.55
C GLU A 67 5.54 -2.71 8.46
N GLU A 68 6.15 -3.71 7.84
CA GLU A 68 7.01 -3.53 6.65
C GLU A 68 6.23 -2.86 5.50
N LEU A 69 5.00 -3.33 5.24
CA LEU A 69 4.12 -2.71 4.25
C LEU A 69 3.75 -1.26 4.61
N ARG A 70 3.53 -0.95 5.88
CA ARG A 70 3.23 0.41 6.35
C ARG A 70 4.38 1.35 6.01
N VAL A 71 5.61 0.97 6.33
CA VAL A 71 6.81 1.78 6.06
C VAL A 71 6.96 2.01 4.55
N ALA A 72 6.87 0.96 3.74
CA ALA A 72 7.03 1.08 2.29
C ALA A 72 5.92 1.93 1.64
N LEU A 73 4.68 1.87 2.15
CA LEU A 73 3.58 2.73 1.70
C LEU A 73 3.82 4.21 2.05
N GLU A 74 4.35 4.49 3.24
CA GLU A 74 4.69 5.85 3.65
C GLU A 74 5.82 6.44 2.81
N GLU A 75 6.83 5.65 2.49
CA GLU A 75 7.91 6.04 1.58
C GLU A 75 7.39 6.31 0.17
N ALA A 76 6.58 5.41 -0.38
CA ALA A 76 5.97 5.56 -1.70
C ALA A 76 5.08 6.82 -1.76
N TYR A 77 4.30 7.07 -0.71
CA TYR A 77 3.47 8.27 -0.61
C TYR A 77 4.31 9.55 -0.49
N ARG A 78 5.37 9.54 0.32
CA ARG A 78 6.27 10.69 0.43
C ARG A 78 6.93 10.99 -0.92
N ALA A 79 7.38 9.95 -1.64
CA ALA A 79 7.97 10.10 -2.96
C ALA A 79 6.97 10.69 -3.97
N SER A 80 5.69 10.30 -3.90
CA SER A 80 4.66 10.84 -4.80
C SER A 80 4.34 12.31 -4.53
N LEU A 81 4.56 12.82 -3.32
CA LEU A 81 4.43 14.25 -3.02
C LEU A 81 5.54 15.12 -3.63
N SER A 82 6.71 14.53 -3.91
CA SER A 82 7.88 15.22 -4.47
C SER A 82 8.11 15.00 -5.97
N ALA A 83 7.22 14.26 -6.63
CA ALA A 83 7.34 13.86 -8.03
C ALA A 83 6.77 14.89 -9.02
#